data_AF-A0A7G5M4A3-F1
#
_entry.id   AF-A0A7G5M4A3-F1
#
_cell.length_a   1.000
_cell.length_b   1.000
_cell.length_c   1.000
_cell.angle_alpha   90.00
_cell.angle_beta   90.00
_cell.angle_gamma   90.00
#
_symmetry.space_group_name_H-M   'P 1'
#
loop_
_entity.id
_entity.type
_entity.pdbx_description
1 polymer ?
#
loop_
_entity_poly.entity_id
_entity_poly.type
_entity_poly.pdbx_seq_one_letter_code
_entity_poly.pdbx_strand_id
1 'polypeptide(L)'
;QAHLMRQSLRKLTGNILRSMSLVVFVNQLRMKIGVVLPGQSPVVPTGGNALKFYASVRLDVRRIGAIKQGDEIIGNQTKIKVVKNKLAPPFKQVVTEILYGEGISREGELIDMGVEA
;
A
#
# COMPACT_ATOMS: atom_id res chain seq x y z
N GLN A 1 8.54 -19.79 6.65
CA GLN A 1 8.65 -18.64 5.71
C GLN A 1 9.09 -17.32 6.39
N ALA A 2 8.53 -16.92 7.55
CA ALA A 2 8.90 -15.67 8.23
C ALA A 2 10.39 -15.57 8.64
N HIS A 3 11.02 -16.69 9.01
CA HIS A 3 12.44 -16.75 9.34
C HIS A 3 13.33 -16.43 8.12
N LEU A 4 13.02 -17.03 6.96
CA LEU A 4 13.69 -16.75 5.69
C LEU A 4 13.61 -15.26 5.35
N MET A 5 12.42 -14.66 5.49
CA MET A 5 12.22 -13.24 5.17
C MET A 5 13.07 -12.31 6.05
N ARG A 6 13.17 -12.60 7.36
CA ARG A 6 14.03 -11.84 8.28
C ARG A 6 15.50 -11.93 7.89
N GLN A 7 15.97 -13.13 7.52
CA GLN A 7 17.36 -13.35 7.14
C GLN A 7 17.69 -12.67 5.80
N SER A 8 16.82 -12.81 4.80
CA SER A 8 16.99 -12.20 3.48
C SER A 8 16.97 -10.67 3.55
N LEU A 9 16.00 -10.07 4.25
CA LEU A 9 15.90 -8.60 4.38
C LEU A 9 17.13 -7.99 5.08
N ARG A 10 17.70 -8.68 6.08
CA ARG A 10 18.94 -8.23 6.74
C ARG A 10 20.11 -8.14 5.76
N LYS A 11 20.24 -9.12 4.85
CA LYS A 11 21.31 -9.11 3.83
C LYS A 11 21.02 -8.12 2.70
N LEU A 12 19.77 -8.05 2.26
CA LEU A 12 19.36 -7.21 1.12
C LEU A 12 19.46 -5.72 1.43
N THR A 13 19.12 -5.28 2.64
CA THR A 13 19.06 -3.84 2.97
C THR A 13 20.37 -3.11 2.68
N GLY A 14 21.52 -3.72 3.00
CA GLY A 14 22.83 -3.12 2.71
C GLY A 14 23.19 -3.11 1.23
N ASN A 15 22.76 -4.11 0.47
CA ASN A 15 23.00 -4.18 -0.97
C ASN A 15 22.14 -3.17 -1.74
N ILE A 16 20.86 -3.05 -1.37
CA ILE A 16 19.89 -2.13 -1.99
C ILE A 16 20.37 -0.68 -1.91
N LEU A 17 20.94 -0.29 -0.76
CA LEU A 17 21.49 1.06 -0.58
C LEU A 17 22.70 1.30 -1.51
N ARG A 18 23.60 0.32 -1.62
CA ARG A 18 24.78 0.43 -2.49
C ARG A 18 24.42 0.44 -3.97
N SER A 19 23.40 -0.30 -4.38
CA SER A 19 22.94 -0.34 -5.76
C SER A 19 21.96 0.78 -6.13
N MET A 20 21.63 1.65 -5.17
CA MET A 20 20.62 2.72 -5.31
C MET A 20 19.31 2.24 -5.97
N SER A 21 18.90 1.00 -5.66
CA SER A 21 17.73 0.39 -6.29
C SER A 21 16.51 0.51 -5.39
N LEU A 22 15.33 0.71 -5.98
CA LEU A 22 14.06 0.62 -5.25
C LEU A 22 13.55 -0.82 -5.27
N VAL A 23 13.24 -1.37 -4.11
CA VAL A 23 12.60 -2.70 -4.00
C VAL A 23 11.19 -2.54 -3.47
N VAL A 24 10.22 -2.98 -4.27
CA VAL A 24 8.79 -2.94 -3.92
C VAL A 24 8.32 -4.33 -3.54
N PHE A 25 7.74 -4.46 -2.35
CA PHE A 25 7.10 -5.70 -1.89
C PHE A 25 5.59 -5.54 -1.96
N VAL A 26 4.94 -6.37 -2.78
CA VAL A 26 3.47 -6.50 -2.78
C VAL A 26 3.09 -7.57 -1.77
N ASN A 27 2.17 -7.25 -0.87
CA ASN A 27 1.73 -8.18 0.16
C ASN A 27 0.21 -8.22 0.23
N GLN A 28 -0.33 -9.42 0.42
CA GLN A 28 -1.75 -9.64 0.62
C GLN A 28 -2.11 -9.50 2.10
N LEU A 29 -3.31 -9.02 2.34
CA LEU A 29 -3.92 -9.04 3.67
C LEU A 29 -4.49 -10.44 3.95
N ARG A 30 -4.29 -10.94 5.16
CA ARG A 30 -4.90 -12.17 5.66
C ARG A 30 -5.57 -11.87 7.00
N MET A 31 -6.70 -12.53 7.26
CA MET A 31 -7.33 -12.46 8.58
C MET A 31 -6.61 -13.40 9.52
N LYS A 32 -6.33 -12.93 10.74
CA LYS A 32 -5.76 -13.77 11.79
C LYS A 32 -6.90 -14.48 12.52
N ILE A 33 -6.97 -15.81 12.38
CA ILE A 33 -7.94 -16.63 13.10
C ILE A 33 -7.62 -16.54 14.61
N GLY A 34 -8.65 -16.28 15.44
CA GLY A 34 -8.53 -16.29 16.91
C GLY A 34 -8.20 -14.97 17.59
N VAL A 35 -8.30 -13.81 16.91
CA VAL A 35 -8.16 -12.50 17.57
C VAL A 35 -9.54 -12.01 18.02
N VAL A 36 -9.82 -12.17 19.32
CA VAL A 36 -11.04 -11.70 20.00
C VAL A 36 -10.76 -10.51 20.95
N LEU A 37 -9.52 -10.02 21.00
CA LEU A 37 -9.10 -8.98 21.94
C LEU A 37 -9.41 -7.56 21.41
N PRO A 38 -10.03 -6.67 22.21
CA PRO A 38 -10.20 -5.27 21.84
C PRO A 38 -8.83 -4.60 21.67
N GLY A 39 -8.59 -4.00 20.50
CA GLY A 39 -7.37 -3.24 20.18
C GLY A 39 -6.36 -3.91 19.25
N GLN A 40 -6.51 -5.19 18.91
CA GLN A 40 -5.71 -5.82 17.85
C GLN A 40 -6.43 -5.74 16.50
N SER A 41 -5.75 -5.22 15.48
CA SER A 41 -6.31 -5.22 14.13
C SER A 41 -6.42 -6.67 13.62
N PRO A 42 -7.60 -7.14 13.19
CA PRO A 42 -7.83 -8.52 12.75
C PRO A 42 -7.12 -8.85 11.43
N VAL A 43 -6.56 -7.83 10.78
CA VAL A 43 -5.89 -7.93 9.48
C VAL A 43 -4.38 -7.89 9.66
N VAL A 44 -3.69 -8.96 9.24
CA VAL A 44 -2.24 -9.06 9.32
C VAL A 44 -1.62 -9.26 7.92
N PRO A 45 -0.49 -8.58 7.64
CA PRO A 45 0.30 -8.85 6.43
C PRO A 45 0.96 -10.23 6.54
N THR A 46 1.11 -10.94 5.42
CA THR A 46 1.85 -12.21 5.39
C THR A 46 3.38 -11.98 5.51
N GLY A 47 4.14 -13.01 5.89
CA GLY A 47 5.62 -12.94 5.98
C GLY A 47 6.19 -12.54 7.35
N GLY A 48 5.34 -12.35 8.36
CA GLY A 48 5.75 -11.99 9.72
C GLY A 48 6.11 -10.50 9.87
N ASN A 49 6.71 -10.14 11.01
CA ASN A 49 6.90 -8.73 11.37
C ASN A 49 8.12 -8.05 10.71
N ALA A 50 9.04 -8.82 10.11
CA ALA A 50 10.31 -8.29 9.60
C ALA A 50 10.12 -7.17 8.56
N LEU A 51 9.25 -7.40 7.57
CA LEU A 51 8.99 -6.42 6.51
C LEU A 51 8.49 -5.08 7.06
N LYS A 52 7.67 -5.09 8.13
CA LYS A 52 7.18 -3.88 8.78
C LYS A 52 8.32 -3.00 9.31
N PHE A 53 9.40 -3.60 9.79
CA PHE A 53 10.54 -2.86 10.35
C PHE A 53 11.52 -2.37 9.28
N TYR A 54 11.84 -3.22 8.31
CA TYR A 54 12.80 -2.89 7.24
C TYR A 54 12.23 -1.92 6.19
N ALA A 55 10.93 -1.94 5.91
CA ALA A 55 10.32 -1.02 4.95
C ALA A 55 10.48 0.46 5.36
N SER A 56 10.91 1.30 4.43
CA SER A 56 10.99 2.76 4.58
C SER A 56 9.62 3.42 4.42
N VAL A 57 8.82 2.94 3.47
CA VAL A 57 7.45 3.39 3.21
C VAL A 57 6.52 2.17 3.21
N ARG A 58 5.34 2.30 3.81
CA ARG A 58 4.27 1.30 3.75
C ARG A 58 2.97 1.95 3.31
N LEU A 59 2.39 1.39 2.24
CA LEU A 59 1.13 1.83 1.67
C LEU A 59 0.05 0.78 1.99
N ASP A 60 -1.08 1.23 2.51
CA ASP A 60 -2.31 0.45 2.60
C ASP A 60 -3.22 0.91 1.47
N VAL A 61 -3.45 0.01 0.51
CA VAL A 61 -4.22 0.26 -0.72
C VAL A 61 -5.55 -0.47 -0.58
N ARG A 62 -6.66 0.27 -0.64
CA ARG A 62 -8.01 -0.29 -0.50
C ARG A 62 -8.93 0.28 -1.55
N ARG A 63 -9.69 -0.58 -2.22
CA ARG A 63 -10.81 -0.18 -3.06
C ARG A 63 -11.93 0.39 -2.17
N ILE A 64 -12.39 1.60 -2.48
CA ILE A 64 -13.51 2.26 -1.79
C ILE A 64 -14.81 2.05 -2.58
N GLY A 65 -14.72 2.18 -3.91
CA GLY A 65 -15.88 2.21 -4.78
C GLY A 65 -15.59 1.69 -6.18
N ALA A 66 -16.64 1.65 -6.99
CA ALA A 66 -16.59 1.34 -8.42
C ALA A 66 -16.94 2.61 -9.19
N ILE A 67 -16.17 2.90 -10.25
CA ILE A 67 -16.45 3.99 -11.17
C ILE A 67 -17.30 3.41 -12.29
N LYS A 68 -18.44 4.04 -12.54
CA LYS A 68 -19.42 3.59 -13.52
C LYS A 68 -19.65 4.65 -14.58
N GLN A 69 -19.80 4.20 -15.82
CA GLN A 69 -20.26 5.02 -16.94
C GLN A 69 -21.57 4.40 -17.44
N GLY A 70 -22.69 4.99 -17.03
CA GLY A 70 -24.00 4.35 -17.20
C GLY A 70 -24.09 3.04 -16.41
N ASP A 71 -24.36 1.94 -17.10
CA ASP A 71 -24.45 0.59 -16.50
C ASP A 71 -23.10 -0.15 -16.44
N GLU A 72 -22.06 0.34 -17.13
CA GLU A 72 -20.76 -0.34 -17.19
C GLU A 72 -19.81 0.13 -16.09
N ILE A 73 -19.08 -0.81 -15.48
CA ILE A 73 -18.04 -0.51 -14.49
C ILE A 73 -16.71 -0.33 -15.22
N ILE A 74 -16.31 0.92 -15.40
CA ILE A 74 -15.09 1.32 -16.11
C ILE A 74 -13.84 1.30 -15.23
N GLY A 75 -14.00 1.31 -13.89
CA GLY A 75 -12.85 1.34 -13.00
C GLY A 75 -13.18 1.24 -11.51
N ASN A 76 -12.14 1.48 -10.71
CA ASN A 76 -12.18 1.39 -9.26
C ASN A 76 -11.63 2.67 -8.61
N GLN A 77 -12.42 3.24 -7.71
CA GLN A 77 -11.94 4.29 -6.83
C GLN A 77 -11.17 3.66 -5.67
N THR A 78 -9.91 4.05 -5.52
CA THR A 78 -8.94 3.41 -4.63
C THR A 78 -8.35 4.42 -3.65
N LYS A 79 -8.40 4.10 -2.35
CA LYS A 79 -7.71 4.84 -1.30
C LYS A 79 -6.32 4.28 -1.10
N ILE A 80 -5.33 5.17 -1.06
CA ILE A 80 -3.96 4.82 -0.69
C ILE A 80 -3.61 5.60 0.58
N LYS A 81 -3.34 4.88 1.68
CA LYS A 81 -2.92 5.46 2.96
C LYS A 81 -1.47 5.13 3.25
N VAL A 82 -0.67 6.14 3.60
CA VAL A 82 0.72 5.97 4.01
C VAL A 82 0.75 5.59 5.49
N VAL A 83 0.82 4.30 5.80
CA VAL A 83 0.81 3.79 7.19
C VAL A 83 2.17 3.92 7.87
N LYS A 84 3.26 3.96 7.09
CA LYS A 84 4.61 4.21 7.60
C LYS A 84 5.37 5.03 6.58
N ASN A 85 6.07 6.06 7.04
CA ASN A 85 6.98 6.85 6.24
C ASN A 85 8.20 7.22 7.09
N LYS A 86 9.41 6.99 6.59
CA LYS A 86 10.67 7.37 7.25
C LYS A 86 11.27 8.69 6.71
N LEU A 87 10.72 9.22 5.63
CA LEU A 87 11.28 10.39 4.91
C LEU A 87 10.44 11.66 5.12
N ALA A 88 9.13 11.51 5.31
CA ALA A 88 8.20 12.63 5.49
C ALA A 88 7.10 12.26 6.50
N PRO A 89 6.22 13.20 6.89
CA PRO A 89 5.13 12.93 7.82
C PRO A 89 4.27 11.72 7.38
N PRO A 90 4.06 10.72 8.25
CA PRO A 90 3.21 9.58 7.95
C PRO A 90 1.71 9.93 8.02
N PHE A 91 0.86 8.97 7.65
CA PHE A 91 -0.61 9.00 7.76
C PHE A 91 -1.37 9.89 6.79
N LYS A 92 -0.69 10.54 5.85
CA LYS A 92 -1.35 11.12 4.67
C LYS A 92 -2.08 10.04 3.87
N GLN A 93 -3.18 10.44 3.25
CA GLN A 93 -4.02 9.61 2.40
C GLN A 93 -4.29 10.33 1.09
N VAL A 94 -4.42 9.56 0.02
CA VAL A 94 -4.85 10.05 -1.30
C VAL A 94 -5.94 9.11 -1.81
N VAL A 95 -6.91 9.67 -2.53
CA VAL A 95 -7.93 8.92 -3.26
C VAL A 95 -7.62 9.10 -4.73
N THR A 96 -7.52 7.99 -5.45
CA THR A 96 -7.19 7.99 -6.88
C THR A 96 -8.11 7.02 -7.61
N GLU A 97 -8.33 7.29 -8.88
CA GLU A 97 -9.15 6.51 -9.78
C GLU A 97 -8.29 5.59 -10.62
N ILE A 98 -8.58 4.29 -10.60
CA ILE A 98 -7.91 3.29 -11.41
C ILE A 98 -8.88 2.79 -12.46
N LEU A 99 -8.68 3.20 -13.71
CA LEU A 99 -9.46 2.78 -14.87
C LEU A 99 -8.91 1.44 -15.40
N TYR A 100 -9.81 0.55 -15.83
CA TYR A 100 -9.40 -0.73 -16.40
C TYR A 100 -8.80 -0.53 -17.79
N GLY A 101 -7.61 -1.09 -18.02
CA GLY A 101 -6.90 -0.97 -19.31
C GLY A 101 -5.99 0.27 -19.43
N GLU A 102 -6.26 1.34 -18.68
CA GLU A 102 -5.49 2.58 -18.72
C GLU A 102 -4.61 2.80 -17.48
N GLY A 103 -5.04 2.31 -16.31
CA GLY A 103 -4.32 2.46 -15.06
C GLY A 103 -4.78 3.68 -14.25
N ILE A 104 -3.84 4.39 -13.62
CA ILE A 104 -4.14 5.54 -12.76
C ILE A 104 -4.48 6.75 -13.64
N SER A 105 -5.64 7.35 -13.43
CA SER A 105 -6.05 8.58 -14.13
C SER A 105 -5.27 9.79 -13.62
N ARG A 106 -4.26 10.23 -14.38
CA ARG A 106 -3.40 11.35 -14.00
C ARG A 106 -4.08 12.69 -14.21
N GLU A 107 -4.87 12.81 -15.27
CA GLU A 107 -5.64 14.00 -15.61
C GLU A 107 -6.70 14.27 -14.55
N GLY A 108 -7.40 13.23 -14.09
CA GLY A 108 -8.39 13.34 -13.02
C GLY A 108 -7.77 13.86 -11.73
N GLU A 109 -6.66 13.26 -11.29
CA GLU A 109 -5.97 13.67 -10.07
C GLU A 109 -5.45 15.11 -10.17
N LEU A 110 -4.98 15.56 -11.35
CA LEU A 110 -4.53 16.92 -11.56
C LEU A 110 -5.66 17.95 -11.43
N ILE A 111 -6.84 17.64 -11.96
CA ILE A 111 -8.02 18.50 -11.87
C ILE A 111 -8.50 18.58 -10.42
N ASP A 112 -8.62 17.44 -9.73
CA ASP A 112 -9.05 17.40 -8.32
C ASP A 112 -8.12 18.23 -7.43
N MET A 113 -6.81 18.09 -7.61
CA MET A 113 -5.83 18.92 -6.90
C MET A 113 -5.97 20.41 -7.22
N GLY A 114 -6.35 20.76 -8.45
CA GLY A 114 -6.56 22.15 -8.87
C GLY A 114 -7.85 22.77 -8.34
N VAL A 115 -8.87 21.96 -8.02
CA VAL A 115 -10.13 22.43 -7.43
C VAL A 115 -10.04 22.54 -5.91
N GLU A 116 -9.25 21.69 -5.26
CA GLU A 116 -9.01 21.76 -3.81
C GLU A 116 -8.03 22.88 -3.38
N ALA A 117 -7.27 23.46 -4.32
CA ALA A 117 -6.29 24.52 -4.07
C ALA A 117 -6.90 25.92 -4.06
#